data_AF-A0A177MYW9-F1
#
_entry.id   AF-A0A177MYW9-F1
#
_cell.length_a   1.000
_cell.length_b   1.000
_cell.length_c   1.000
_cell.angle_alpha   90.00
_cell.angle_beta   90.00
_cell.angle_gamma   90.00
#
_symmetry.space_group_name_H-M   'P 1'
#
loop_
_entity.id
_entity.type
_entity.pdbx_description
1 polymer ?
#
loop_
_entity_poly.entity_id
_entity_poly.type
_entity_poly.pdbx_seq_one_letter_code
_entity_poly.pdbx_strand_id
1 'polypeptide(L)'
;MTNMRDAEKAAFALNEAMMQATEAMIYVKGCSEFQVPVEVYSYPDSNTHYIMDTTFGGIQLTANPQAAIPGFGQNIDISQATQGMLNGTAVQGLKGRYTFNDKNNMMVGEKTGVQVKGQNKTFDQFYSTVIKDFYHGGTYPQTGEFYEIYDYGLQSVSKFGYPVNKWWQQSKSVRDDGQQGCTVFQKDRLVGTGACRISLSTKGLSQPDLFWQTGTLKVSKVLPGAASEISNCNVNPVFQLP
;
A
#
# COMPACT_ATOMS: atom_id res chain seq x y z
N MET A 1 2.50 -9.23 18.66
CA MET A 1 3.17 -7.98 18.22
C MET A 1 3.86 -8.32 16.91
N THR A 2 3.61 -7.62 15.82
CA THR A 2 4.08 -7.98 14.46
C THR A 2 5.50 -7.55 14.13
N ASN A 3 6.21 -6.91 15.09
CA ASN A 3 7.60 -6.44 14.97
C ASN A 3 7.97 -5.74 13.64
N MET A 4 7.05 -4.95 13.05
CA MET A 4 7.34 -4.18 11.83
C MET A 4 8.49 -3.20 12.04
N ARG A 5 9.46 -3.24 11.11
CA ARG A 5 10.62 -2.35 11.04
C ARG A 5 10.21 -1.00 10.47
N ASP A 6 10.95 0.05 10.75
CA ASP A 6 10.58 1.41 10.31
C ASP A 6 10.56 1.55 8.78
N ALA A 7 11.52 0.92 8.09
CA ALA A 7 11.51 0.88 6.63
C ALA A 7 10.27 0.16 6.06
N GLU A 8 9.77 -0.87 6.75
CA GLU A 8 8.56 -1.59 6.33
C GLU A 8 7.31 -0.74 6.56
N LYS A 9 7.21 -0.05 7.70
CA LYS A 9 6.09 0.86 7.97
C LYS A 9 6.01 1.97 6.93
N ALA A 10 7.17 2.55 6.57
CA ALA A 10 7.25 3.56 5.53
C ALA A 10 6.83 3.01 4.16
N ALA A 11 7.35 1.84 3.77
CA ALA A 11 6.96 1.16 2.52
C ALA A 11 5.47 0.79 2.49
N PHE A 12 4.90 0.32 3.60
CA PHE A 12 3.48 -0.03 3.69
C PHE A 12 2.59 1.20 3.59
N ALA A 13 2.98 2.33 4.19
CA ALA A 13 2.29 3.60 4.04
C ALA A 13 2.35 4.13 2.60
N LEU A 14 3.50 4.00 1.91
CA LEU A 14 3.65 4.33 0.48
C LEU A 14 2.75 3.45 -0.39
N ASN A 15 2.76 2.14 -0.15
CA ASN A 15 1.90 1.19 -0.85
C ASN A 15 0.43 1.54 -0.64
N GLU A 16 0.01 1.87 0.58
CA GLU A 16 -1.35 2.30 0.81
C GLU A 16 -1.70 3.57 0.05
N ALA A 17 -0.88 4.62 0.15
CA ALA A 17 -1.12 5.86 -0.57
C ALA A 17 -1.29 5.63 -2.09
N MET A 18 -0.45 4.77 -2.66
CA MET A 18 -0.54 4.32 -4.04
C MET A 18 -1.90 3.67 -4.37
N MET A 19 -2.37 2.78 -3.48
CA MET A 19 -3.70 2.15 -3.61
C MET A 19 -4.80 3.20 -3.51
N GLN A 20 -4.74 4.14 -2.55
CA GLN A 20 -5.80 5.16 -2.38
C GLN A 20 -5.89 6.13 -3.57
N ALA A 21 -4.76 6.47 -4.19
CA ALA A 21 -4.73 7.24 -5.44
C ALA A 21 -5.45 6.49 -6.56
N THR A 22 -5.20 5.18 -6.66
CA THR A 22 -5.82 4.31 -7.66
C THR A 22 -7.33 4.18 -7.43
N GLU A 23 -7.79 4.09 -6.19
CA GLU A 23 -9.22 4.05 -5.86
C GLU A 23 -9.96 5.32 -6.26
N ALA A 24 -9.35 6.49 -6.02
CA ALA A 24 -9.90 7.77 -6.45
C ALA A 24 -9.98 7.85 -7.99
N MET A 25 -8.96 7.34 -8.69
CA MET A 25 -8.97 7.19 -10.15
C MET A 25 -10.09 6.27 -10.62
N ILE A 26 -10.30 5.12 -9.97
CA ILE A 26 -11.40 4.19 -10.29
C ILE A 26 -12.77 4.85 -10.09
N TYR A 27 -12.94 5.71 -9.08
CA TYR A 27 -14.20 6.45 -8.94
C TYR A 27 -14.49 7.32 -10.18
N VAL A 28 -13.47 7.98 -10.71
CA VAL A 28 -13.59 8.90 -11.86
C VAL A 28 -13.72 8.16 -13.20
N LYS A 29 -12.90 7.13 -13.43
CA LYS A 29 -12.76 6.43 -14.72
C LYS A 29 -13.50 5.08 -14.78
N GLY A 30 -14.05 4.63 -13.65
CA GLY A 30 -14.61 3.30 -13.50
C GLY A 30 -13.52 2.21 -13.40
N CYS A 31 -13.97 0.96 -13.34
CA CYS A 31 -13.13 -0.24 -13.26
C CYS A 31 -12.46 -0.59 -14.61
N SER A 32 -11.85 0.39 -15.28
CA SER A 32 -11.08 0.19 -16.50
C SER A 32 -9.77 -0.52 -16.16
N GLU A 33 -9.52 -1.66 -16.81
CA GLU A 33 -8.31 -2.45 -16.54
C GLU A 33 -7.06 -1.72 -17.02
N PHE A 34 -6.00 -1.78 -16.22
CA PHE A 34 -4.68 -1.28 -16.58
C PHE A 34 -3.63 -1.86 -15.63
N GLN A 35 -2.37 -1.69 -15.98
CA GLN A 35 -1.24 -2.01 -15.12
C GLN A 35 -0.14 -0.97 -15.27
N VAL A 36 0.60 -0.70 -14.20
CA VAL A 36 1.78 0.17 -14.19
C VAL A 36 2.90 -0.49 -13.40
N PRO A 37 4.17 -0.36 -13.85
CA PRO A 37 5.31 -0.78 -13.04
C PRO A 37 5.35 0.07 -11.77
N VAL A 38 5.92 -0.48 -10.70
CA VAL A 38 6.10 0.21 -9.42
C VAL A 38 7.44 -0.18 -8.82
N GLU A 39 8.04 0.76 -8.11
CA GLU A 39 9.26 0.56 -7.34
C GLU A 39 9.11 1.31 -6.02
N VAL A 40 9.27 0.59 -4.92
CA VAL A 40 9.12 1.10 -3.56
C VAL A 40 10.47 0.95 -2.89
N TYR A 41 11.02 2.07 -2.46
CA TYR A 41 12.31 2.13 -1.80
C TYR A 41 12.15 2.80 -0.43
N SER A 42 12.78 2.25 0.59
CA SER A 42 12.79 2.79 1.94
C SER A 42 14.04 2.33 2.68
N TYR A 43 14.80 3.29 3.17
CA TYR A 43 15.99 3.09 4.00
C TYR A 43 15.89 4.01 5.25
N PRO A 44 16.59 3.80 6.39
CA PRO A 44 16.25 4.45 7.68
C PRO A 44 16.59 5.94 7.77
N ASP A 45 17.27 6.49 6.77
CA ASP A 45 17.58 7.90 6.66
C ASP A 45 16.37 8.69 6.13
N SER A 46 16.09 9.83 6.75
CA SER A 46 14.84 10.59 6.61
C SER A 46 14.48 11.06 5.20
N ASN A 47 15.36 10.88 4.21
CA ASN A 47 15.19 11.35 2.83
C ASN A 47 15.04 10.21 1.80
N THR A 48 14.95 8.95 2.22
CA THR A 48 15.09 7.81 1.29
C THR A 48 13.88 6.88 1.30
N HIS A 49 12.69 7.39 1.62
CA HIS A 49 11.45 6.63 1.50
C HIS A 49 10.64 7.16 0.33
N TYR A 50 10.58 6.43 -0.77
CA TYR A 50 9.86 6.89 -1.96
C TYR A 50 9.34 5.79 -2.88
N ILE A 51 8.37 6.19 -3.71
CA ILE A 51 8.05 5.53 -4.97
C ILE A 51 8.63 6.40 -6.10
N MET A 52 9.40 5.82 -7.02
CA MET A 52 10.03 6.58 -8.11
C MET A 52 9.01 7.10 -9.14
N ASP A 53 9.21 8.32 -9.65
CA ASP A 53 8.41 8.90 -10.74
C ASP A 53 8.57 8.18 -12.08
N THR A 54 9.70 7.51 -12.32
CA THR A 54 9.88 6.63 -13.48
C THR A 54 8.92 5.43 -13.46
N THR A 55 8.27 5.19 -12.33
CA THR A 55 7.24 4.17 -12.13
C THR A 55 5.90 4.80 -11.73
N PHE A 56 4.89 3.98 -11.45
CA PHE A 56 3.58 4.42 -10.96
C PHE A 56 2.95 5.58 -11.76
N GLY A 57 3.14 5.56 -13.08
CA GLY A 57 2.57 6.55 -13.99
C GLY A 57 3.13 7.96 -13.88
N GLY A 58 4.39 8.15 -13.46
CA GLY A 58 4.97 9.50 -13.32
C GLY A 58 4.85 10.07 -11.91
N ILE A 59 4.21 9.37 -10.98
CA ILE A 59 3.88 9.88 -9.66
C ILE A 59 4.97 9.48 -8.68
N GLN A 60 5.72 10.47 -8.17
CA GLN A 60 6.61 10.27 -7.03
C GLN A 60 5.87 10.53 -5.73
N LEU A 61 5.88 9.54 -4.84
CA LEU A 61 5.44 9.67 -3.45
C LEU A 61 6.66 9.59 -2.54
N THR A 62 6.69 10.40 -1.49
CA THR A 62 7.71 10.38 -0.45
C THR A 62 7.07 10.11 0.90
N ALA A 63 7.76 9.35 1.75
CA ALA A 63 7.37 9.16 3.14
C ALA A 63 8.34 9.85 4.10
N ASN A 64 7.80 10.42 5.17
CA ASN A 64 8.57 11.02 6.26
C ASN A 64 8.15 10.37 7.59
N PRO A 65 8.84 9.31 8.02
CA PRO A 65 8.62 8.71 9.32
C PRO A 65 8.92 9.69 10.45
N GLN A 66 7.96 9.85 11.35
CA GLN A 66 8.17 10.59 12.59
C GLN A 66 8.81 9.69 13.64
N ALA A 67 9.34 10.30 14.70
CA ALA A 67 9.80 9.54 15.86
C ALA A 67 8.64 8.74 16.48
N ALA A 68 8.91 7.49 16.86
CA ALA A 68 7.96 6.68 17.59
C ALA A 68 7.79 7.21 19.01
N ILE A 69 6.55 7.30 19.48
CA ILE A 69 6.18 7.75 20.82
C ILE A 69 5.68 6.54 21.61
N PRO A 70 6.36 6.14 22.70
CA PRO A 70 5.93 5.01 23.54
C PRO A 70 4.46 5.13 23.98
N GLY A 71 3.70 4.05 23.85
CA GLY A 71 2.27 4.00 24.18
C GLY A 71 1.32 4.57 23.11
N PHE A 72 1.81 5.33 22.12
CA PHE A 72 1.01 5.88 21.02
C PHE A 72 1.36 5.26 19.67
N GLY A 73 2.64 5.03 19.40
CA GLY A 73 3.15 4.46 18.16
C GLY A 73 3.86 5.48 17.28
N GLN A 74 3.75 5.34 15.96
CA GLN A 74 4.54 6.11 14.99
C GLN A 74 3.68 6.62 13.84
N ASN A 75 3.87 7.88 13.48
CA ASN A 75 3.25 8.49 12.31
C ASN A 75 4.19 8.44 11.11
N ILE A 76 3.65 8.13 9.94
CA ILE A 76 4.32 8.22 8.65
C ILE A 76 3.54 9.21 7.79
N ASP A 77 4.15 10.35 7.49
CA ASP A 77 3.54 11.37 6.63
C ASP A 77 3.92 11.10 5.17
N ILE A 78 2.92 11.00 4.29
CA ILE A 78 3.09 10.81 2.86
C ILE A 78 2.75 12.10 2.11
N SER A 79 3.60 12.46 1.15
CA SER A 79 3.35 13.54 0.21
C SER A 79 3.72 13.17 -1.21
N GLN A 80 2.98 13.71 -2.17
CA GLN A 80 3.36 13.67 -3.58
C GLN A 80 4.41 14.73 -3.90
N ALA A 81 5.57 14.28 -4.39
CA ALA A 81 6.63 15.15 -4.89
C ALA A 81 6.41 15.51 -6.37
N THR A 82 5.96 14.54 -7.17
CA THR A 82 5.78 14.71 -8.63
C THR A 82 4.37 14.32 -9.06
N GLN A 83 3.75 15.17 -9.89
CA GLN A 83 2.45 14.90 -10.50
C GLN A 83 2.59 13.88 -11.64
N GLY A 84 1.54 13.08 -11.86
CA GLY A 84 1.57 12.08 -12.93
C GLY A 84 0.18 11.66 -13.38
N MET A 85 0.12 10.55 -14.13
CA MET A 85 -1.11 10.03 -14.70
C MET A 85 -1.25 8.54 -14.42
N LEU A 86 -2.38 8.15 -13.84
CA LEU A 86 -2.77 6.74 -13.71
C LEU A 86 -3.83 6.43 -14.76
N ASN A 87 -3.55 5.48 -15.64
CA ASN A 87 -4.45 5.10 -16.73
C ASN A 87 -4.91 6.34 -17.53
N GLY A 88 -4.00 7.25 -17.88
CA GLY A 88 -4.33 8.50 -18.60
C GLY A 88 -5.16 9.53 -17.82
N THR A 89 -5.39 9.32 -16.51
CA THR A 89 -6.06 10.27 -15.63
C THR A 89 -5.04 10.97 -14.75
N ALA A 90 -4.99 12.31 -14.79
CA ALA A 90 -4.05 13.10 -13.99
C ALA A 90 -4.37 13.00 -12.49
N VAL A 91 -3.32 12.83 -11.68
CA VAL A 91 -3.37 12.70 -10.23
C VAL A 91 -2.39 13.68 -9.60
N GLN A 92 -2.87 14.49 -8.65
CA GLN A 92 -2.06 15.49 -7.98
C GLN A 92 -2.46 15.69 -6.51
N GLY A 93 -1.59 16.37 -5.76
CA GLY A 93 -1.85 16.81 -4.40
C GLY A 93 -2.06 15.68 -3.39
N LEU A 94 -1.52 14.48 -3.63
CA LEU A 94 -1.66 13.39 -2.66
C LEU A 94 -0.93 13.73 -1.35
N LYS A 95 -1.66 13.70 -0.24
CA LYS A 95 -1.13 13.89 1.12
C LYS A 95 -1.90 13.02 2.12
N GLY A 96 -1.19 12.29 2.97
CA GLY A 96 -1.80 11.44 3.99
C GLY A 96 -0.92 11.27 5.20
N ARG A 97 -1.51 10.83 6.31
CA ARG A 97 -0.81 10.45 7.54
C ARG A 97 -1.26 9.05 7.92
N TYR A 98 -0.31 8.15 8.08
CA TYR A 98 -0.54 6.77 8.49
C TYR A 98 0.06 6.56 9.87
N THR A 99 -0.78 6.19 10.83
CA THR A 99 -0.38 5.97 12.22
C THR A 99 -0.36 4.48 12.50
N PHE A 100 0.83 3.94 12.77
CA PHE A 100 1.00 2.61 13.34
C PHE A 100 0.93 2.72 14.86
N ASN A 101 0.17 1.87 15.52
CA ASN A 101 0.11 1.90 16.99
C ASN A 101 1.40 1.34 17.62
N ASP A 102 1.61 1.59 18.92
CA ASP A 102 2.80 1.14 19.67
C ASP A 102 3.00 -0.38 19.68
N LYS A 103 1.94 -1.16 19.42
CA LYS A 103 2.01 -2.63 19.30
C LYS A 103 2.27 -3.12 17.88
N ASN A 104 2.38 -2.22 16.92
CA ASN A 104 2.52 -2.47 15.48
C ASN A 104 1.44 -3.39 14.88
N ASN A 105 0.35 -3.67 15.59
CA ASN A 105 -0.70 -4.57 15.12
C ASN A 105 -1.87 -3.83 14.45
N MET A 106 -1.81 -2.51 14.35
CA MET A 106 -2.82 -1.71 13.68
C MET A 106 -2.18 -0.53 12.97
N MET A 107 -2.69 -0.19 11.78
CA MET A 107 -2.43 1.09 11.12
C MET A 107 -3.73 1.76 10.74
N VAL A 108 -3.81 3.06 10.98
CA VAL A 108 -4.90 3.92 10.54
C VAL A 108 -4.34 4.99 9.61
N GLY A 109 -4.94 5.16 8.44
CA GLY A 109 -4.70 6.30 7.57
C GLY A 109 -5.94 7.18 7.56
N GLU A 110 -5.90 8.32 8.25
CA GLU A 110 -7.05 9.22 8.35
C GLU A 110 -6.99 10.31 7.29
N LYS A 111 -8.09 10.45 6.53
CA LYS A 111 -8.32 11.59 5.63
C LYS A 111 -7.18 11.88 4.66
N THR A 112 -6.59 10.84 4.05
CA THR A 112 -5.63 11.02 2.96
C THR A 112 -6.31 11.74 1.81
N GLY A 113 -5.84 12.94 1.46
CA GLY A 113 -6.35 13.74 0.37
C GLY A 113 -5.64 13.41 -0.93
N VAL A 114 -6.40 13.33 -2.03
CA VAL A 114 -5.84 13.26 -3.40
C VAL A 114 -6.79 13.95 -4.37
N GLN A 115 -6.23 14.61 -5.39
CA GLN A 115 -6.99 15.21 -6.47
C GLN A 115 -6.84 14.40 -7.74
N VAL A 116 -7.96 14.09 -8.37
CA VAL A 116 -8.00 13.31 -9.61
C VAL A 116 -8.82 14.06 -10.64
N LYS A 117 -8.32 14.14 -11.88
CA LYS A 117 -8.98 14.87 -12.96
C LYS A 117 -10.20 14.10 -13.48
N GLY A 118 -11.38 14.67 -13.27
CA GLY A 118 -12.68 14.18 -13.72
C GLY A 118 -12.85 14.16 -15.24
N GLN A 119 -13.93 13.51 -15.71
CA GLN A 119 -14.31 13.50 -17.13
C GLN A 119 -14.63 14.90 -17.67
N ASN A 120 -15.09 15.80 -16.80
CA ASN A 120 -15.32 17.22 -17.09
C ASN A 120 -14.01 18.05 -17.14
N LYS A 121 -12.84 17.39 -17.09
CA LYS A 121 -11.50 18.01 -17.11
C LYS A 121 -11.18 18.87 -15.87
N THR A 122 -11.98 18.83 -14.81
CA THR A 122 -11.68 19.51 -13.54
C THR A 122 -11.16 18.51 -12.51
N PHE A 123 -10.33 18.98 -11.57
CA PHE A 123 -9.91 18.14 -10.46
C PHE A 123 -11.01 18.03 -9.41
N ASP A 124 -11.35 16.80 -9.05
CA ASP A 124 -12.18 16.49 -7.90
C ASP A 124 -11.29 16.15 -6.70
N GLN A 125 -11.68 16.62 -5.51
CA GLN A 125 -11.00 16.28 -4.26
C GLN A 125 -11.61 15.03 -3.65
N PHE A 126 -10.75 14.04 -3.38
CA PHE A 126 -11.07 12.82 -2.66
C PHE A 126 -10.39 12.79 -1.31
N TYR A 127 -11.03 12.12 -0.37
CA TYR A 127 -10.48 11.78 0.93
C TYR A 127 -10.68 10.30 1.20
N SER A 128 -9.61 9.61 1.57
CA SER A 128 -9.66 8.20 1.91
C SER A 128 -9.40 7.99 3.39
N THR A 129 -10.05 7.00 3.99
CA THR A 129 -9.79 6.55 5.36
C THR A 129 -9.63 5.05 5.35
N VAL A 130 -8.55 4.56 5.95
CA VAL A 130 -8.19 3.14 5.99
C VAL A 130 -7.87 2.71 7.42
N ILE A 131 -8.31 1.51 7.77
CA ILE A 131 -7.95 0.83 9.01
C ILE A 131 -7.45 -0.57 8.63
N LYS A 132 -6.27 -0.92 9.12
CA LYS A 132 -5.63 -2.23 8.95
C LYS A 132 -5.33 -2.83 10.30
N ASP A 133 -5.64 -4.11 10.43
CA ASP A 133 -5.17 -4.96 11.53
C ASP A 133 -4.09 -5.90 10.99
N PHE A 134 -2.90 -5.82 11.57
CA PHE A 134 -1.77 -6.65 11.20
C PHE A 134 -1.64 -7.86 12.11
N TYR A 135 -1.27 -8.95 11.47
CA TYR A 135 -0.97 -10.24 12.06
C TYR A 135 0.39 -10.70 11.54
N HIS A 136 0.97 -11.68 12.22
CA HIS A 136 2.24 -12.26 11.83
C HIS A 136 2.11 -13.77 11.63
N GLY A 137 2.93 -14.30 10.73
CA GLY A 137 3.05 -15.72 10.44
C GLY A 137 4.30 -16.30 11.07
N GLY A 138 5.03 -17.11 10.30
CA GLY A 138 6.20 -17.84 10.79
C GLY A 138 7.36 -16.94 11.24
N THR A 139 8.28 -17.52 11.99
CA THR A 139 9.51 -16.88 12.49
C THR A 139 10.76 -17.50 11.88
N TYR A 140 11.80 -16.69 11.68
CA TYR A 140 13.13 -17.21 11.33
C TYR A 140 13.69 -18.02 12.50
N PRO A 141 14.13 -19.28 12.28
CA PRO A 141 14.70 -20.10 13.35
C PRO A 141 15.92 -19.46 14.02
N GLN A 142 16.71 -18.70 13.27
CA GLN A 142 18.00 -18.14 13.72
C GLN A 142 17.85 -16.86 14.55
N THR A 143 16.91 -15.99 14.17
CA THR A 143 16.73 -14.67 14.80
C THR A 143 15.48 -14.58 15.68
N GLY A 144 14.52 -15.50 15.52
CA GLY A 144 13.22 -15.43 16.17
C GLY A 144 12.31 -14.31 15.63
N GLU A 145 12.74 -13.57 14.61
CA GLU A 145 11.92 -12.52 14.00
C GLU A 145 10.81 -13.11 13.13
N PHE A 146 9.61 -12.52 13.17
CA PHE A 146 8.55 -12.87 12.23
C PHE A 146 8.99 -12.55 10.80
N TYR A 147 8.86 -13.50 9.87
CA TYR A 147 9.18 -13.25 8.46
C TYR A 147 7.95 -12.94 7.63
N GLU A 148 6.76 -13.31 8.10
CA GLU A 148 5.50 -13.15 7.39
C GLU A 148 4.61 -12.17 8.15
N ILE A 149 4.10 -11.18 7.43
CA ILE A 149 3.19 -10.16 7.95
C ILE A 149 2.00 -10.14 7.02
N TYR A 150 0.79 -10.24 7.56
CA TYR A 150 -0.43 -10.12 6.78
C TYR A 150 -1.40 -9.19 7.46
N ASP A 151 -2.24 -8.52 6.67
CA ASP A 151 -3.28 -7.63 7.18
C ASP A 151 -4.63 -7.86 6.53
N TYR A 152 -5.64 -7.48 7.28
CA TYR A 152 -7.01 -7.32 6.81
C TYR A 152 -7.51 -5.94 7.21
N GLY A 153 -8.47 -5.43 6.45
CA GLY A 153 -9.11 -4.19 6.87
C GLY A 153 -10.19 -3.70 5.94
N LEU A 154 -10.57 -2.46 6.17
CA LEU A 154 -11.57 -1.74 5.40
C LEU A 154 -11.08 -0.36 5.03
N GLN A 155 -11.50 0.09 3.85
CA GLN A 155 -11.26 1.44 3.39
C GLN A 155 -12.51 2.08 2.83
N SER A 156 -12.67 3.38 3.11
CA SER A 156 -13.70 4.22 2.53
C SER A 156 -13.07 5.36 1.75
N VAL A 157 -13.64 5.66 0.59
CA VAL A 157 -13.29 6.84 -0.23
C VAL A 157 -14.49 7.77 -0.25
N SER A 158 -14.23 9.05 -0.01
CA SER A 158 -15.21 10.12 -0.02
C SER A 158 -14.86 11.16 -1.08
N LYS A 159 -15.86 11.68 -1.79
CA LYS A 159 -15.74 12.83 -2.69
C LYS A 159 -16.40 14.03 -2.03
N PHE A 160 -15.67 15.14 -1.87
CA PHE A 160 -16.15 16.33 -1.15
C PHE A 160 -16.76 16.03 0.24
N GLY A 161 -16.20 15.05 0.95
CA GLY A 161 -16.66 14.64 2.28
C GLY A 161 -17.79 13.60 2.29
N TYR A 162 -18.45 13.34 1.16
CA TYR A 162 -19.49 12.33 1.06
C TYR A 162 -18.89 10.96 0.71
N PRO A 163 -19.17 9.89 1.46
CA PRO A 163 -18.71 8.54 1.13
C PRO A 163 -19.25 8.11 -0.23
N VAL A 164 -18.35 7.67 -1.11
CA VAL A 164 -18.69 7.28 -2.48
C VAL A 164 -18.30 5.85 -2.83
N ASN A 165 -17.25 5.30 -2.22
CA ASN A 165 -16.82 3.92 -2.42
C ASN A 165 -16.34 3.29 -1.11
N LYS A 166 -16.45 1.97 -1.03
CA LYS A 166 -15.91 1.14 0.05
C LYS A 166 -15.12 -0.02 -0.54
N TRP A 167 -14.07 -0.42 0.16
CA TRP A 167 -13.15 -1.45 -0.27
C TRP A 167 -12.86 -2.42 0.88
N TRP A 168 -12.89 -3.70 0.57
CA TRP A 168 -12.25 -4.72 1.39
C TRP A 168 -10.78 -4.76 1.03
N GLN A 169 -9.91 -4.88 2.02
CA GLN A 169 -8.48 -5.00 1.77
C GLN A 169 -7.86 -6.17 2.50
N GLN A 170 -6.78 -6.64 1.92
CA GLN A 170 -5.90 -7.62 2.51
C GLN A 170 -4.49 -7.39 1.97
N SER A 171 -3.48 -7.70 2.78
CA SER A 171 -2.11 -7.74 2.29
C SER A 171 -1.31 -8.88 2.92
N LYS A 172 -0.21 -9.22 2.26
CA LYS A 172 0.79 -10.15 2.77
C LYS A 172 2.17 -9.69 2.33
N SER A 173 3.12 -9.72 3.24
CA SER A 173 4.53 -9.49 2.98
C SER A 173 5.36 -10.60 3.61
N VAL A 174 6.39 -11.02 2.89
CA VAL A 174 7.38 -11.99 3.34
C VAL A 174 8.75 -11.32 3.23
N ARG A 175 9.47 -11.28 4.35
CA ARG A 175 10.83 -10.74 4.47
C ARG A 175 11.82 -11.60 3.69
N ASP A 176 12.92 -10.98 3.28
CA ASP A 176 14.04 -11.65 2.61
C ASP A 176 14.81 -12.55 3.59
N ASP A 177 15.08 -13.78 3.18
CA ASP A 177 15.79 -14.82 3.94
C ASP A 177 16.98 -15.43 3.20
N GLY A 178 17.60 -14.66 2.30
CA GLY A 178 18.53 -15.17 1.29
C GLY A 178 17.87 -15.42 -0.07
N GLN A 179 16.53 -15.30 -0.13
CA GLN A 179 15.74 -15.16 -1.36
C GLN A 179 14.98 -13.85 -1.35
N GLN A 180 14.65 -13.34 -2.55
CA GLN A 180 13.87 -12.11 -2.68
C GLN A 180 12.55 -12.22 -1.89
N GLY A 181 12.38 -11.29 -0.93
CA GLY A 181 11.11 -11.08 -0.26
C GLY A 181 10.03 -10.62 -1.23
N CYS A 182 8.78 -10.66 -0.79
CA CYS A 182 7.64 -10.27 -1.59
C CYS A 182 6.61 -9.49 -0.78
N THR A 183 5.83 -8.65 -1.45
CA THR A 183 4.70 -7.94 -0.85
C THR A 183 3.55 -7.90 -1.83
N VAL A 184 2.37 -8.31 -1.39
CA VAL A 184 1.14 -8.28 -2.16
C VAL A 184 0.06 -7.54 -1.39
N PHE A 185 -0.48 -6.49 -1.99
CA PHE A 185 -1.63 -5.75 -1.47
C PHE A 185 -2.79 -5.95 -2.43
N GLN A 186 -3.99 -6.17 -1.89
CA GLN A 186 -5.19 -6.36 -2.68
C GLN A 186 -6.34 -5.57 -2.07
N LYS A 187 -7.08 -4.85 -2.93
CA LYS A 187 -8.30 -4.15 -2.57
C LYS A 187 -9.43 -4.49 -3.53
N ASP A 188 -10.51 -5.01 -2.99
CA ASP A 188 -11.70 -5.39 -3.73
C ASP A 188 -12.81 -4.36 -3.50
N ARG A 189 -13.36 -3.82 -4.58
CA ARG A 189 -14.43 -2.82 -4.52
C ARG A 189 -15.72 -3.47 -4.05
N LEU A 190 -16.32 -2.94 -2.99
CA LEU A 190 -17.55 -3.46 -2.42
C LEU A 190 -18.82 -2.79 -2.96
N VAL A 191 -18.71 -1.52 -3.36
CA VAL A 191 -19.86 -0.72 -3.82
C VAL A 191 -19.50 0.15 -5.02
N GLY A 192 -20.48 0.34 -5.92
CA GLY A 192 -20.40 1.25 -7.07
C GLY A 192 -20.63 0.58 -8.42
N THR A 193 -20.44 1.34 -9.50
CA THR A 193 -20.65 0.88 -10.88
C THR A 193 -19.51 -0.02 -11.33
N GLY A 194 -19.71 -1.34 -11.20
CA GLY A 194 -18.76 -2.38 -11.61
C GLY A 194 -17.86 -2.85 -10.46
N ALA A 195 -17.60 -4.16 -10.45
CA ALA A 195 -16.67 -4.79 -9.52
C ALA A 195 -15.25 -4.83 -10.10
N CYS A 196 -14.27 -4.48 -9.28
CA CYS A 196 -12.88 -4.61 -9.64
C CYS A 196 -11.99 -4.80 -8.41
N ARG A 197 -10.78 -5.27 -8.72
CA ARG A 197 -9.68 -5.46 -7.80
C ARG A 197 -8.55 -4.52 -8.18
N ILE A 198 -7.99 -3.84 -7.19
CA ILE A 198 -6.65 -3.27 -7.28
C ILE A 198 -5.72 -4.30 -6.65
N SER A 199 -4.69 -4.73 -7.37
CA SER A 199 -3.63 -5.55 -6.80
C SER A 199 -2.27 -4.92 -7.05
N LEU A 200 -1.44 -4.97 -6.03
CA LEU A 200 -0.05 -4.57 -6.06
C LEU A 200 0.75 -5.81 -5.69
N SER A 201 1.71 -6.20 -6.52
CA SER A 201 2.60 -7.32 -6.25
C SER A 201 4.03 -6.90 -6.51
N THR A 202 4.88 -6.95 -5.50
CA THR A 202 6.29 -6.56 -5.55
C THR A 202 7.19 -7.66 -5.02
N LYS A 203 8.43 -7.71 -5.51
CA LYS A 203 9.50 -8.58 -5.05
C LYS A 203 10.82 -7.82 -4.95
N GLY A 204 11.70 -8.24 -4.06
CA GLY A 204 13.02 -7.64 -3.90
C GLY A 204 13.58 -7.81 -2.50
N LEU A 205 14.36 -6.84 -2.05
CA LEU A 205 14.99 -6.86 -0.74
C LEU A 205 14.00 -6.41 0.34
N SER A 206 13.96 -7.15 1.44
CA SER A 206 13.21 -6.82 2.65
C SER A 206 14.02 -7.27 3.86
N GLN A 207 15.08 -6.52 4.11
CA GLN A 207 16.10 -6.78 5.11
C GLN A 207 15.92 -5.83 6.30
N PRO A 208 16.65 -6.02 7.42
CA PRO A 208 16.76 -4.97 8.42
C PRO A 208 17.16 -3.67 7.72
N ASP A 209 16.49 -2.57 8.07
CA ASP A 209 16.73 -1.23 7.56
C ASP A 209 16.44 -0.97 6.07
N LEU A 210 16.38 -1.99 5.21
CA LEU A 210 16.15 -1.83 3.78
C LEU A 210 14.86 -2.52 3.32
N PHE A 211 13.96 -1.74 2.73
CA PHE A 211 12.89 -2.23 1.89
C PHE A 211 13.10 -1.70 0.46
N TRP A 212 13.39 -2.58 -0.48
CA TRP A 212 13.52 -2.23 -1.89
C TRP A 212 12.90 -3.30 -2.75
N GLN A 213 11.68 -3.03 -3.23
CA GLN A 213 10.94 -3.99 -4.04
C GLN A 213 10.38 -3.33 -5.30
N THR A 214 10.43 -4.08 -6.40
CA THR A 214 9.85 -3.69 -7.70
C THR A 214 8.72 -4.63 -8.07
N GLY A 215 7.81 -4.17 -8.91
CA GLY A 215 6.70 -5.01 -9.32
C GLY A 215 5.66 -4.28 -10.16
N THR A 216 4.40 -4.62 -9.95
CA THR A 216 3.29 -4.08 -10.74
C THR A 216 2.08 -3.78 -9.86
N LEU A 217 1.47 -2.62 -10.11
CA LEU A 217 0.11 -2.31 -9.67
C LEU A 217 -0.84 -2.53 -10.85
N LYS A 218 -1.94 -3.24 -10.61
CA LYS A 218 -2.92 -3.66 -11.60
C LYS A 218 -4.32 -3.35 -11.11
N VAL A 219 -5.18 -2.94 -12.03
CA VAL A 219 -6.63 -2.95 -11.85
C VAL A 219 -7.24 -3.96 -12.80
N SER A 220 -8.06 -4.85 -12.27
CA SER A 220 -8.71 -5.94 -13.02
C SER A 220 -10.20 -6.00 -12.72
N LYS A 221 -10.98 -6.45 -13.71
CA LYS A 221 -12.41 -6.70 -13.52
C LYS A 221 -12.63 -8.05 -12.88
N VAL A 222 -12.93 -8.03 -11.59
CA VAL A 222 -13.14 -9.24 -10.79
C VAL A 222 -14.29 -9.03 -9.84
N LEU A 223 -15.11 -10.05 -9.65
CA LEU A 223 -16.21 -10.02 -8.68
C LEU A 223 -15.66 -10.14 -7.25
N PRO A 224 -16.34 -9.54 -6.25
CA PRO A 224 -15.99 -9.75 -4.86
C PRO A 224 -16.05 -11.25 -4.52
N GLY A 225 -15.05 -11.75 -3.80
CA GLY A 225 -14.94 -13.17 -3.44
C GLY A 225 -14.16 -14.05 -4.43
N ALA A 226 -13.69 -13.50 -5.54
CA ALA A 226 -12.74 -14.20 -6.41
C ALA A 226 -11.44 -14.55 -5.66
N ALA A 227 -10.80 -15.65 -6.06
CA ALA A 227 -9.59 -16.18 -5.43
C ALA A 227 -8.53 -15.08 -5.17
N SER A 228 -7.98 -15.06 -3.97
CA SER A 228 -7.03 -14.03 -3.54
C SER A 228 -5.70 -14.15 -4.28
N GLU A 229 -5.11 -13.04 -4.69
CA GLU A 229 -3.77 -13.00 -5.29
C GLU A 229 -2.66 -13.03 -4.22
N ILE A 230 -3.03 -12.92 -2.94
CA ILE A 230 -2.10 -12.94 -1.81
C ILE A 230 -1.27 -14.22 -1.74
N SER A 231 -1.83 -15.35 -2.17
CA SER A 231 -1.11 -16.63 -2.21
C SER A 231 0.10 -16.63 -3.15
N ASN A 232 0.27 -15.62 -4.00
CA ASN A 232 1.43 -15.51 -4.88
C ASN A 232 2.70 -15.04 -4.14
N CYS A 233 2.56 -14.57 -2.89
CA CYS A 233 3.66 -14.24 -2.01
C CYS A 233 3.78 -15.29 -0.92
N ASN A 234 4.63 -16.29 -1.13
CA ASN A 234 4.89 -17.34 -0.16
C ASN A 234 6.40 -17.51 0.05
N VAL A 235 6.75 -17.97 1.24
CA VAL A 235 8.09 -18.51 1.54
C VAL A 235 8.35 -19.69 0.62
N ASN A 236 9.55 -19.75 0.07
CA ASN A 236 10.00 -20.94 -0.63
C ASN A 236 10.24 -22.03 0.43
N PRO A 237 9.62 -23.22 0.35
CA PRO A 237 9.65 -24.22 1.43
C PRO A 237 11.03 -24.85 1.71
N VAL A 238 12.10 -24.34 1.12
CA VAL A 238 13.46 -24.91 1.17
C VAL A 238 14.08 -24.83 2.58
N PHE A 239 13.54 -24.03 3.50
CA PHE A 239 13.99 -23.95 4.89
C PHE A 239 13.07 -24.63 5.92
N GLN A 240 12.17 -25.51 5.50
CA GLN A 240 11.67 -26.56 6.40
C GLN A 240 12.69 -27.71 6.41
N LEU A 241 13.75 -27.58 7.22
CA LEU A 241 14.61 -28.70 7.59
C LEU A 241 14.53 -28.89 9.12
N PRO A 242 14.69 -30.14 9.58
CA PRO A 242 13.67 -31.00 10.20
C PRO A 242 13.21 -30.63 11.61
#